data_AF-A0A955ECN8-F1
#
_entry.id   AF-A0A955ECN8-F1
#
_cell.length_a   1.000
_cell.length_b   1.000
_cell.length_c   1.000
_cell.angle_alpha   90.00
_cell.angle_beta   90.00
_cell.angle_gamma   90.00
#
_symmetry.space_group_name_H-M   'P 1'
#
loop_
_entity.id
_entity.type
_entity.pdbx_description
1 polymer ?
#
loop_
_entity_poly.entity_id
_entity_poly.type
_entity_poly.pdbx_seq_one_letter_code
_entity_poly.pdbx_strand_id
1 'polypeptide(L)'
;QLHGHHPIALVGGATGMIGDPSGKSSERNLLTPEVLAENQAGLKSQLERFLDFDHATMVNNADWIGPMTFLEMLRDVGKHFSVNAMIAKDSVKTRLEEREHGISYTEFSYMIIQAYDFYHLNKHNGCRLQIGGSEQWGNITAGIDLTRRLTGAEVYGMTLPLLLDASGKKFGKSEAGAVWLDAELTSPYDFYQYFVRVDDRDVIKVLRYLTT
;
A
#
# COMPACT_ATOMS: atom_id res chain seq x y z
N GLN A 1 -13.20 -5.27 -11.07
CA GLN A 1 -13.34 -5.63 -12.50
C GLN A 1 -14.51 -6.57 -12.78
N LEU A 2 -14.62 -7.73 -12.12
CA LEU A 2 -15.68 -8.73 -12.47
C LEU A 2 -17.11 -8.20 -12.35
N HIS A 3 -17.35 -7.21 -11.48
CA HIS A 3 -18.65 -6.52 -11.35
C HIS A 3 -18.70 -5.17 -12.07
N GLY A 4 -17.87 -4.95 -13.10
CA GLY A 4 -17.88 -3.75 -13.94
C GLY A 4 -17.17 -2.51 -13.37
N HIS A 5 -16.56 -2.59 -12.18
CA HIS A 5 -15.72 -1.51 -11.65
C HIS A 5 -14.34 -1.48 -12.30
N HIS A 6 -13.82 -0.28 -12.57
CA HIS A 6 -12.51 0.00 -13.14
C HIS A 6 -11.41 0.06 -12.06
N PRO A 7 -10.55 -0.97 -11.91
CA PRO A 7 -9.46 -0.94 -10.95
C PRO A 7 -8.32 -0.02 -11.43
N ILE A 8 -7.74 0.72 -10.48
CA ILE A 8 -6.52 1.49 -10.69
C ILE A 8 -5.43 0.87 -9.82
N ALA A 9 -4.41 0.28 -10.46
CA ALA A 9 -3.23 -0.23 -9.79
C ALA A 9 -2.18 0.88 -9.70
N LEU A 10 -2.03 1.48 -8.52
CA LEU A 10 -1.00 2.48 -8.27
C LEU A 10 0.30 1.80 -7.85
N VAL A 11 1.36 2.05 -8.61
CA VAL A 11 2.73 1.72 -8.20
C VAL A 11 3.38 2.91 -7.54
N GLY A 12 4.00 2.66 -6.40
CA GLY A 12 4.62 3.66 -5.55
C GLY A 12 6.04 3.99 -5.98
N GLY A 13 6.24 4.63 -7.14
CA GLY A 13 7.58 5.08 -7.55
C GLY A 13 8.15 6.15 -6.61
N ALA A 14 7.34 7.13 -6.21
CA ALA A 14 7.73 8.16 -5.24
C ALA A 14 7.63 7.66 -3.80
N THR A 15 6.54 6.99 -3.44
CA THR A 15 6.35 6.45 -2.08
C THR A 15 7.34 5.35 -1.73
N GLY A 16 7.83 4.59 -2.73
CA GLY A 16 8.88 3.60 -2.59
C GLY A 16 10.25 4.20 -2.24
N MET A 17 10.51 5.46 -2.62
CA MET A 17 11.72 6.19 -2.21
C MET A 17 11.68 6.65 -0.75
N ILE A 18 10.51 6.65 -0.11
CA ILE A 18 10.32 7.17 1.25
C ILE A 18 10.17 6.03 2.25
N GLY A 19 9.33 5.05 1.92
CA GLY A 19 9.03 3.92 2.79
C GLY A 19 7.85 4.18 3.72
N ASP A 20 6.90 3.24 3.73
CA ASP A 20 5.74 3.28 4.63
C ASP A 20 6.12 2.79 6.05
N PRO A 21 5.94 3.61 7.10
CA PRO A 21 6.17 3.21 8.48
C PRO A 21 5.05 2.33 9.07
N SER A 22 3.89 2.20 8.40
CA SER A 22 2.72 1.51 8.93
C SER A 22 2.98 0.02 9.19
N GLY A 23 2.81 -0.42 10.44
CA GLY A 23 2.99 -1.83 10.84
C GLY A 23 4.44 -2.30 10.88
N LYS A 24 5.41 -1.38 10.98
CA LYS A 24 6.86 -1.67 11.00
C LYS A 24 7.56 -1.07 12.22
N SER A 25 8.54 -1.80 12.75
CA SER A 25 9.33 -1.41 13.93
C SER A 25 10.69 -0.77 13.59
N SER A 26 11.15 -0.84 12.34
CA SER A 26 12.46 -0.31 11.91
C SER A 26 12.34 0.56 10.66
N GLU A 27 13.23 1.53 10.53
CA GLU A 27 13.35 2.40 9.36
C GLU A 27 13.73 1.59 8.11
N ARG A 28 13.22 2.02 6.94
CA ARG A 28 13.53 1.36 5.66
C ARG A 28 14.81 1.90 5.04
N ASN A 29 15.56 1.03 4.38
CA ASN A 29 16.63 1.44 3.48
C ASN A 29 16.03 2.11 2.24
N LEU A 30 16.53 3.30 1.90
CA LEU A 30 16.14 4.01 0.67
C LEU A 30 16.68 3.23 -0.55
N LEU A 31 15.80 2.94 -1.49
CA LEU A 31 16.15 2.23 -2.73
C LEU A 31 16.68 3.21 -3.79
N THR A 32 17.61 2.77 -4.62
CA THR A 32 18.07 3.59 -5.75
C THR A 32 17.02 3.63 -6.86
N PRO A 33 17.03 4.66 -7.72
CA PRO A 33 16.11 4.75 -8.86
C PRO A 33 16.14 3.52 -9.78
N GLU A 34 17.31 2.91 -9.96
CA GLU A 34 17.49 1.73 -10.82
C GLU A 34 16.78 0.51 -10.21
N VAL A 35 16.95 0.28 -8.91
CA VAL A 35 16.28 -0.81 -8.19
C VAL A 35 14.77 -0.60 -8.15
N LEU A 36 14.31 0.65 -8.02
CA LEU A 36 12.89 0.97 -8.08
C LEU A 36 12.29 0.69 -9.45
N ALA A 37 12.99 1.02 -10.53
CA ALA A 37 12.55 0.75 -11.89
C ALA A 37 12.45 -0.76 -12.17
N GLU A 38 13.44 -1.54 -11.71
CA GLU A 38 13.42 -3.01 -11.81
C GLU A 38 12.24 -3.62 -11.04
N ASN A 39 12.06 -3.22 -9.78
CA ASN A 39 10.94 -3.67 -8.94
C ASN A 39 9.59 -3.30 -9.56
N GLN A 40 9.47 -2.11 -10.15
CA GLN A 40 8.26 -1.66 -10.81
C GLN A 40 7.93 -2.51 -12.04
N ALA A 41 8.93 -2.86 -12.86
CA ALA A 41 8.74 -3.72 -14.02
C ALA A 41 8.29 -5.14 -13.59
N GLY A 42 8.93 -5.69 -12.55
CA GLY A 42 8.54 -6.96 -11.95
C GLY A 42 7.08 -6.95 -11.47
N LEU A 43 6.70 -5.95 -10.65
CA LEU A 43 5.34 -5.79 -10.16
C LEU A 43 4.31 -5.64 -11.28
N LYS A 44 4.63 -4.87 -12.33
CA LYS A 44 3.75 -4.72 -13.50
C LYS A 44 3.46 -6.08 -14.14
N SER A 45 4.50 -6.85 -14.45
CA SER A 45 4.37 -8.16 -15.09
C SER A 45 3.56 -9.16 -14.25
N GLN A 46 3.61 -9.03 -12.92
CA GLN A 46 2.83 -9.86 -12.02
C GLN A 46 1.37 -9.42 -11.99
N LEU A 47 1.10 -8.11 -11.92
CA LEU A 47 -0.25 -7.55 -11.90
C LEU A 47 -1.02 -7.83 -13.21
N GLU A 48 -0.34 -7.90 -14.36
CA GLU A 48 -0.92 -8.29 -15.66
C GLU A 48 -1.56 -9.68 -15.66
N ARG A 49 -1.23 -10.53 -14.67
CA ARG A 49 -1.86 -11.85 -14.52
C ARG A 49 -3.17 -11.80 -13.73
N PHE A 50 -3.44 -10.72 -13.00
CA PHE A 50 -4.60 -10.59 -12.12
C PHE A 50 -5.60 -9.52 -12.59
N LEU A 51 -5.12 -8.51 -13.30
CA LEU A 51 -5.92 -7.40 -13.80
C LEU A 51 -6.03 -7.46 -15.32
N ASP A 52 -7.25 -7.28 -15.81
CA ASP A 52 -7.50 -7.08 -17.23
C ASP A 52 -7.25 -5.61 -17.57
N PHE A 53 -6.13 -5.33 -18.23
CA PHE A 53 -5.69 -3.97 -18.57
C PHE A 53 -6.44 -3.31 -19.73
N ASP A 54 -7.35 -4.03 -20.39
CA ASP A 54 -8.35 -3.39 -21.26
C ASP A 54 -9.40 -2.64 -20.43
N HIS A 55 -9.55 -3.02 -19.15
CA HIS A 55 -10.53 -2.50 -18.20
C HIS A 55 -9.91 -2.04 -16.87
N ALA A 56 -8.59 -1.94 -16.80
CA ALA A 56 -7.82 -1.51 -15.65
C ALA A 56 -6.79 -0.46 -16.07
N THR A 57 -6.33 0.34 -15.12
CA THR A 57 -5.23 1.28 -15.39
C THR A 57 -4.13 1.10 -14.37
N MET A 58 -2.89 0.98 -14.85
CA MET A 58 -1.72 1.06 -14.01
C MET A 58 -1.16 2.48 -14.08
N VAL A 59 -0.87 3.06 -12.91
CA VAL A 59 -0.35 4.43 -12.76
C VAL A 59 0.86 4.43 -11.84
N ASN A 60 1.71 5.44 -11.95
CA ASN A 60 2.88 5.62 -11.09
C ASN A 60 2.82 6.97 -10.39
N ASN A 61 2.86 7.01 -9.06
CA ASN A 61 2.79 8.28 -8.36
C ASN A 61 4.03 9.17 -8.53
N ALA A 62 5.14 8.63 -9.05
CA ALA A 62 6.27 9.45 -9.49
C ALA A 62 5.88 10.47 -10.57
N ASP A 63 4.84 10.19 -11.36
CA ASP A 63 4.41 11.04 -12.48
C ASP A 63 3.88 12.40 -12.01
N TRP A 64 3.30 12.47 -10.80
CA TRP A 64 2.78 13.73 -10.22
C TRP A 64 3.53 14.20 -8.97
N ILE A 65 4.15 13.29 -8.22
CA ILE A 65 4.98 13.67 -7.06
C ILE A 65 6.37 14.13 -7.51
N GLY A 66 6.97 13.48 -8.50
CA GLY A 66 8.31 13.81 -9.01
C GLY A 66 8.48 15.27 -9.46
N PRO A 67 7.56 15.85 -10.28
CA PRO A 67 7.67 17.25 -10.69
C PRO A 67 7.22 18.25 -9.61
N MET A 68 6.59 17.80 -8.52
CA MET A 68 6.11 18.69 -7.46
C MET A 68 7.28 19.24 -6.65
N THR A 69 7.37 20.56 -6.53
CA THR A 69 8.39 21.18 -5.68
C THR A 69 8.08 20.96 -4.21
N PHE A 70 9.13 20.96 -3.38
CA PHE A 70 8.98 20.84 -1.93
C PHE A 70 8.07 21.94 -1.36
N LEU A 71 8.16 23.17 -1.88
CA LEU A 71 7.32 24.29 -1.44
C LEU A 71 5.84 24.08 -1.80
N GLU A 72 5.54 23.57 -2.99
CA GLU A 72 4.18 23.20 -3.38
C GLU A 72 3.61 22.10 -2.48
N MET A 73 4.39 21.05 -2.21
CA MET A 73 3.97 19.99 -1.29
C MET A 73 3.61 20.55 0.09
N LEU A 74 4.46 21.39 0.69
CA LEU A 74 4.18 21.97 2.01
C LEU A 74 2.98 22.92 1.99
N ARG A 75 2.90 23.81 0.99
CA ARG A 75 1.92 24.89 0.94
C ARG A 75 0.54 24.43 0.47
N ASP A 76 0.48 23.54 -0.50
CA ASP A 76 -0.76 23.15 -1.16
C ASP A 76 -1.34 21.87 -0.58
N VAL A 77 -0.49 21.01 0.00
CA VAL A 77 -0.91 19.75 0.62
C VAL A 77 -0.70 19.80 2.13
N GLY A 78 0.53 20.05 2.59
CA GLY A 78 0.94 19.98 4.00
C GLY A 78 0.11 20.86 4.94
N LYS A 79 -0.34 22.06 4.50
CA LYS A 79 -1.21 22.94 5.30
C LYS A 79 -2.52 22.30 5.78
N HIS A 80 -2.97 21.22 5.14
CA HIS A 80 -4.20 20.52 5.48
C HIS A 80 -4.00 19.47 6.58
N PHE A 81 -2.76 19.22 7.01
CA PHE A 81 -2.40 18.22 8.00
C PHE A 81 -2.01 18.89 9.32
N SER A 82 -2.67 18.46 10.40
CA SER A 82 -2.27 18.85 11.76
C SER A 82 -1.24 17.85 12.29
N VAL A 83 -0.08 18.33 12.72
CA VAL A 83 0.96 17.50 13.34
C VAL A 83 0.38 16.71 14.53
N ASN A 84 -0.43 17.35 15.39
CA ASN A 84 -1.08 16.69 16.53
C ASN A 84 -1.97 15.52 16.10
N ALA A 85 -2.71 15.68 15.00
CA ALA A 85 -3.56 14.61 14.47
C ALA A 85 -2.72 13.47 13.86
N MET A 86 -1.62 13.81 13.17
CA MET A 86 -0.73 12.82 12.56
C MET A 86 -0.04 11.93 13.60
N ILE A 87 0.49 12.51 14.68
CA ILE A 87 1.16 11.73 15.75
C ILE A 87 0.20 10.86 16.56
N ALA A 88 -1.10 11.20 16.55
CA ALA A 88 -2.13 10.44 17.25
C ALA A 88 -2.62 9.21 16.48
N LYS A 89 -2.25 9.07 15.19
CA LYS A 89 -2.54 7.86 14.39
C LYS A 89 -1.79 6.67 14.98
N ASP A 90 -2.47 5.54 15.14
CA ASP A 90 -1.89 4.33 15.75
C ASP A 90 -0.56 3.90 15.09
N SER A 91 -0.47 3.99 13.76
CA SER A 91 0.73 3.65 12.99
C SER A 91 1.97 4.48 13.35
N VAL A 92 1.77 5.74 13.73
CA VAL A 92 2.85 6.68 14.09
C VAL A 92 3.08 6.67 15.59
N LYS A 93 2.01 6.60 16.38
CA LYS A 93 2.04 6.64 17.84
C LYS A 93 2.93 5.55 18.42
N THR A 94 2.77 4.30 17.97
CA THR A 94 3.58 3.17 18.44
C THR A 94 5.08 3.42 18.23
N ARG A 95 5.46 3.96 17.05
CA ARG A 95 6.86 4.30 16.74
C ARG A 95 7.43 5.47 17.52
N LEU A 96 6.59 6.40 17.97
CA LEU A 96 7.02 7.52 18.82
C LEU A 96 7.23 7.09 20.28
N GLU A 97 6.49 6.08 20.74
CA GLU A 97 6.57 5.56 22.11
C GLU A 97 7.75 4.59 22.31
N GLU A 98 8.14 3.85 21.27
CA GLU A 98 9.29 2.94 21.25
C GLU A 98 10.63 3.71 21.16
N ARG A 99 11.18 4.04 22.34
CA ARG A 99 12.27 5.02 22.58
C ARG A 99 13.61 4.80 21.88
N GLU A 100 13.86 3.67 21.22
CA GLU A 100 15.16 3.42 20.56
C GLU A 100 15.21 3.92 19.11
N HIS A 101 14.11 3.89 18.36
CA HIS A 101 14.09 4.15 16.91
C HIS A 101 12.89 5.05 16.54
N GLY A 102 12.95 6.33 16.95
CA GLY A 102 11.95 7.33 16.59
C GLY A 102 11.67 7.40 15.08
N ILE A 103 10.56 8.02 14.69
CA ILE A 103 10.18 8.15 13.27
C ILE A 103 10.92 9.32 12.61
N SER A 104 11.54 9.10 11.45
CA SER A 104 12.18 10.18 10.68
C SER A 104 11.14 11.07 10.01
N TYR A 105 11.51 12.32 9.69
CA TYR A 105 10.61 13.22 8.97
C TYR A 105 10.21 12.65 7.60
N THR A 106 11.13 11.94 6.95
CA THR A 106 10.90 11.24 5.69
C THR A 106 9.73 10.26 5.82
N GLU A 107 9.80 9.31 6.76
CA GLU A 107 8.71 8.35 7.00
C GLU A 107 7.42 9.02 7.49
N PHE A 108 7.55 10.06 8.33
CA PHE A 108 6.39 10.82 8.82
C PHE A 108 5.64 11.52 7.68
N SER A 109 6.33 11.94 6.63
CA SER A 109 5.74 12.58 5.45
C SER A 109 5.00 11.61 4.52
N TYR A 110 5.19 10.29 4.67
CA TYR A 110 4.60 9.27 3.80
C TYR A 110 3.07 9.37 3.70
N MET A 111 2.40 9.56 4.84
CA MET A 111 0.94 9.70 4.89
C MET A 111 0.43 10.89 4.07
N ILE A 112 1.19 11.98 4.00
CA ILE A 112 0.81 13.18 3.23
C ILE A 112 0.83 12.84 1.73
N ILE A 113 1.83 12.09 1.29
CA ILE A 113 2.02 11.74 -0.12
C ILE A 113 0.95 10.73 -0.56
N GLN A 114 0.71 9.68 0.24
CA GLN A 114 -0.37 8.73 -0.08
C GLN A 114 -1.76 9.39 -0.04
N ALA A 115 -1.97 10.36 0.84
CA ALA A 115 -3.21 11.14 0.84
C ALA A 115 -3.35 11.97 -0.44
N TYR A 116 -2.25 12.58 -0.91
CA TYR A 116 -2.24 13.31 -2.18
C TYR A 116 -2.52 12.40 -3.37
N ASP A 117 -2.02 11.16 -3.37
CA ASP A 117 -2.32 10.17 -4.41
C ASP A 117 -3.83 9.94 -4.54
N PHE A 118 -4.56 9.81 -3.43
CA PHE A 118 -6.01 9.61 -3.50
C PHE A 118 -6.72 10.85 -4.06
N TYR A 119 -6.32 12.06 -3.62
CA TYR A 119 -6.84 13.31 -4.20
C TYR A 119 -6.56 13.39 -5.71
N HIS A 120 -5.33 13.08 -6.14
CA HIS A 120 -4.92 13.13 -7.54
C HIS A 120 -5.77 12.18 -8.39
N LEU A 121 -5.87 10.91 -7.98
CA LEU A 121 -6.65 9.90 -8.69
C LEU A 121 -8.16 10.20 -8.66
N ASN A 122 -8.67 10.83 -7.61
CA ASN A 122 -10.04 11.30 -7.59
C ASN A 122 -10.26 12.38 -8.67
N LYS A 123 -9.38 13.38 -8.70
CA LYS A 123 -9.48 14.52 -9.61
C LYS A 123 -9.28 14.14 -11.08
N HIS A 124 -8.31 13.26 -11.36
CA HIS A 124 -7.88 12.95 -12.73
C HIS A 124 -8.50 11.66 -13.30
N ASN A 125 -8.91 10.72 -12.44
CA ASN A 125 -9.44 9.42 -12.87
C ASN A 125 -10.85 9.14 -12.30
N GLY A 126 -11.43 10.05 -11.52
CA GLY A 126 -12.73 9.82 -10.88
C GLY A 126 -12.67 8.70 -9.83
N CYS A 127 -11.50 8.39 -9.26
CA CYS A 127 -11.37 7.37 -8.24
C CYS A 127 -12.17 7.74 -6.98
N ARG A 128 -13.08 6.87 -6.55
CA ARG A 128 -13.95 7.11 -5.38
C ARG A 128 -13.74 6.12 -4.24
N LEU A 129 -12.92 5.08 -4.42
CA LEU A 129 -12.68 4.06 -3.42
C LEU A 129 -11.20 3.69 -3.42
N GLN A 130 -10.54 3.82 -2.27
CA GLN A 130 -9.20 3.29 -2.05
C GLN A 130 -9.28 2.02 -1.20
N ILE A 131 -8.63 0.96 -1.67
CA ILE A 131 -8.56 -0.34 -0.99
C ILE A 131 -7.11 -0.60 -0.58
N GLY A 132 -6.90 -1.12 0.63
CA GLY A 132 -5.58 -1.52 1.11
C GLY A 132 -5.65 -2.59 2.19
N GLY A 133 -4.50 -3.06 2.68
CA GLY A 133 -4.46 -3.93 3.86
C GLY A 133 -4.90 -3.18 5.13
N SER A 134 -5.23 -3.91 6.20
CA SER A 134 -5.67 -3.34 7.48
C SER A 134 -4.71 -2.27 8.04
N GLU A 135 -3.41 -2.44 7.81
CA GLU A 135 -2.36 -1.51 8.24
C GLU A 135 -2.43 -0.13 7.52
N GLN A 136 -3.16 -0.02 6.41
CA GLN A 136 -3.26 1.20 5.58
C GLN A 136 -4.38 2.16 6.00
N TRP A 137 -5.20 1.80 7.00
CA TRP A 137 -6.37 2.60 7.38
C TRP A 137 -6.04 4.07 7.70
N GLY A 138 -4.92 4.30 8.38
CA GLY A 138 -4.46 5.64 8.74
C GLY A 138 -4.23 6.54 7.52
N ASN A 139 -3.60 5.99 6.48
CA ASN A 139 -3.26 6.70 5.25
C ASN A 139 -4.48 6.86 4.34
N ILE A 140 -5.33 5.84 4.22
CA ILE A 140 -6.58 5.90 3.44
C ILE A 140 -7.49 7.01 3.96
N THR A 141 -7.71 7.05 5.27
CA THR A 141 -8.55 8.08 5.89
C THR A 141 -7.97 9.50 5.72
N ALA A 142 -6.64 9.64 5.75
CA ALA A 142 -5.99 10.91 5.44
C ALA A 142 -6.24 11.36 3.99
N GLY A 143 -6.23 10.41 3.03
CA GLY A 143 -6.62 10.68 1.64
C GLY A 143 -8.07 11.08 1.46
N ILE A 144 -9.00 10.44 2.19
CA ILE A 144 -10.42 10.83 2.20
C ILE A 144 -10.58 12.27 2.68
N ASP A 145 -9.95 12.60 3.82
CA ASP A 145 -10.04 13.94 4.41
C ASP A 145 -9.43 15.00 3.50
N LEU A 146 -8.27 14.74 2.89
CA LEU A 146 -7.63 15.66 1.97
C LEU A 146 -8.48 15.87 0.71
N THR A 147 -8.98 14.79 0.11
CA THR A 147 -9.82 14.85 -1.10
C THR A 147 -11.06 15.69 -0.84
N ARG A 148 -11.74 15.47 0.30
CA ARG A 148 -12.90 16.26 0.72
C ARG A 148 -12.55 17.74 0.90
N ARG A 149 -11.42 18.07 1.52
CA ARG A 149 -11.00 19.47 1.74
C ARG A 149 -10.67 20.20 0.43
N LEU A 150 -10.07 19.52 -0.54
CA LEU A 150 -9.60 20.13 -1.79
C LEU A 150 -10.67 20.20 -2.87
N THR A 151 -11.59 19.23 -2.91
CA THR A 151 -12.56 19.09 -4.01
C THR A 151 -14.02 19.14 -3.56
N GLY A 152 -14.29 18.93 -2.28
CA GLY A 152 -15.65 18.69 -1.77
C GLY A 152 -16.22 17.32 -2.12
N ALA A 153 -15.48 16.47 -2.84
CA ALA A 153 -15.96 15.16 -3.26
C ALA A 153 -16.05 14.17 -2.09
N GLU A 154 -17.08 13.31 -2.15
CA GLU A 154 -17.23 12.18 -1.26
C GLU A 154 -16.56 10.93 -1.85
N VAL A 155 -15.56 10.44 -1.12
CA VAL A 155 -14.76 9.25 -1.45
C VAL A 155 -14.70 8.31 -0.25
N TYR A 156 -14.40 7.04 -0.51
CA TYR A 156 -14.51 5.95 0.45
C TYR A 156 -13.19 5.20 0.62
N GLY A 157 -13.05 4.54 1.75
CA GLY A 157 -11.92 3.67 2.07
C GLY A 157 -12.42 2.30 2.48
N MET A 158 -11.72 1.26 2.05
CA MET A 158 -11.97 -0.10 2.50
C MET A 158 -10.65 -0.77 2.82
N THR A 159 -10.60 -1.49 3.93
CA THR A 159 -9.44 -2.30 4.29
C THR A 159 -9.78 -3.78 4.24
N LEU A 160 -8.83 -4.56 3.76
CA LEU A 160 -8.88 -6.01 3.80
C LEU A 160 -8.25 -6.48 5.12
N PRO A 161 -8.87 -7.43 5.82
CA PRO A 161 -8.33 -7.95 7.07
C PRO A 161 -7.03 -8.71 6.79
N LEU A 162 -6.13 -8.68 7.78
CA LEU A 162 -4.88 -9.40 7.70
C LEU A 162 -5.14 -10.92 7.69
N LEU A 163 -4.62 -11.61 6.68
CA LEU A 163 -4.72 -13.06 6.61
C LEU A 163 -3.70 -13.68 7.58
N LEU A 164 -4.20 -14.18 8.71
CA LEU A 164 -3.44 -14.90 9.73
C LEU A 164 -3.76 -16.38 9.66
N ASP A 165 -2.78 -17.25 9.95
CA ASP A 165 -3.03 -18.66 10.23
C ASP A 165 -3.58 -18.89 11.65
N ALA A 166 -3.94 -20.13 11.97
CA ALA A 166 -4.49 -20.53 13.26
C ALA A 166 -3.51 -20.36 14.42
N SER A 167 -2.21 -20.19 14.15
CA SER A 167 -1.19 -19.85 15.14
C SER A 167 -1.04 -18.34 15.36
N GLY A 168 -1.75 -17.52 14.58
CA GLY A 168 -1.69 -16.05 14.62
C GLY A 168 -0.54 -15.46 13.80
N LYS A 169 0.17 -16.25 13.00
CA LYS A 169 1.27 -15.77 12.14
C LYS A 169 0.70 -15.27 10.80
N LYS A 170 1.33 -14.23 10.23
CA LYS A 170 0.97 -13.72 8.88
C LYS A 170 1.10 -14.84 7.84
N PHE A 171 0.01 -15.09 7.12
CA PHE A 171 -0.03 -16.03 6.00
C PHE A 171 0.93 -15.56 4.89
N GLY A 172 1.54 -16.49 4.18
CA GLY A 172 2.60 -16.23 3.19
C GLY A 172 4.04 -16.19 3.76
N LYS A 173 4.24 -16.53 5.05
CA LYS A 173 5.57 -16.72 5.65
C LYS A 173 5.82 -18.17 6.03
N SER A 174 6.66 -18.86 5.25
CA SER A 174 7.17 -20.20 5.57
C SER A 174 8.36 -20.14 6.54
N GLU A 175 8.87 -21.30 6.97
CA GLU A 175 10.14 -21.39 7.71
C GLU A 175 11.35 -20.97 6.84
N ALA A 176 11.26 -21.20 5.52
CA ALA A 176 12.29 -20.82 4.56
C ALA A 176 12.19 -19.34 4.10
N GLY A 177 11.22 -18.58 4.60
CA GLY A 177 11.01 -17.17 4.24
C GLY A 177 9.67 -16.91 3.54
N ALA A 178 9.63 -15.83 2.75
CA ALA A 178 8.42 -15.43 2.02
C ALA A 178 8.10 -16.42 0.89
N VAL A 179 6.81 -16.63 0.64
CA VAL A 179 6.31 -17.37 -0.53
C VAL A 179 6.12 -16.35 -1.66
N TRP A 180 7.03 -16.35 -2.63
CA TRP A 180 7.02 -15.38 -3.74
C TRP A 180 6.09 -15.82 -4.87
N LEU A 181 5.57 -14.85 -5.62
CA LEU A 181 4.83 -15.11 -6.86
C LEU A 181 5.74 -15.34 -8.07
N ASP A 182 7.01 -14.95 -7.95
CA ASP A 182 8.02 -15.19 -8.97
C ASP A 182 8.49 -16.64 -8.92
N ALA A 183 8.42 -17.34 -10.06
CA ALA A 183 8.78 -18.74 -10.19
C ALA A 183 10.29 -19.00 -9.99
N GLU A 184 11.13 -17.97 -10.18
CA GLU A 184 12.58 -18.06 -9.92
C GLU A 184 12.91 -17.97 -8.43
N LEU A 185 12.04 -17.32 -7.64
CA LEU A 185 12.20 -17.16 -6.19
C LEU A 185 11.43 -18.22 -5.37
N THR A 186 10.32 -18.72 -5.90
CA THR A 186 9.56 -19.82 -5.33
C THR A 186 9.04 -20.69 -6.47
N SER A 187 9.56 -21.91 -6.55
CA SER A 187 9.18 -22.81 -7.64
C SER A 187 7.67 -23.07 -7.65
N PRO A 188 7.03 -23.29 -8.83
CA PRO A 188 5.61 -23.64 -8.87
C PRO A 188 5.26 -24.87 -8.02
N TYR A 189 6.20 -25.81 -7.87
CA TYR A 189 6.05 -26.96 -6.99
C TYR A 189 6.00 -26.55 -5.51
N ASP A 190 6.93 -25.70 -5.05
CA ASP A 190 6.96 -25.24 -3.66
C ASP A 190 5.75 -24.34 -3.35
N PHE A 191 5.35 -23.50 -4.30
CA PHE A 191 4.13 -22.70 -4.21
C PHE A 191 2.90 -23.58 -4.04
N TYR A 192 2.76 -24.63 -4.86
CA TYR A 192 1.67 -25.59 -4.72
C TYR A 192 1.71 -26.34 -3.38
N GLN A 193 2.88 -26.83 -2.98
CA GLN A 193 3.09 -27.51 -1.70
C GLN A 193 2.73 -26.63 -0.50
N TYR A 194 2.98 -25.31 -0.59
CA TYR A 194 2.59 -24.37 0.45
C TYR A 194 1.07 -24.39 0.70
N PHE A 195 0.25 -24.36 -0.36
CA PHE A 195 -1.21 -24.39 -0.23
C PHE A 195 -1.75 -25.76 0.18
N VAL A 196 -1.12 -26.85 -0.28
CA VAL A 196 -1.50 -28.23 0.13
C VAL A 196 -1.28 -28.46 1.62
N ARG A 197 -0.33 -27.75 2.24
CA ARG A 197 0.01 -27.88 3.67
C ARG A 197 -0.76 -26.93 4.58
N VAL A 198 -1.74 -26.18 4.06
CA VAL A 198 -2.59 -25.30 4.87
C VAL A 198 -3.37 -26.14 5.88
N ASP A 199 -3.35 -25.72 7.14
CA ASP A 199 -4.05 -26.39 8.24
C ASP A 199 -5.57 -26.41 8.00
N ASP A 200 -6.22 -27.51 8.38
CA ASP A 200 -7.67 -27.69 8.25
C ASP A 200 -8.48 -26.56 8.90
N ARG A 201 -7.95 -25.95 9.97
CA ARG A 201 -8.56 -24.80 10.66
C ARG A 201 -8.56 -23.53 9.82
N ASP A 202 -7.66 -23.43 8.85
CA ASP A 202 -7.47 -22.24 8.01
C ASP A 202 -7.96 -22.42 6.58
N VAL A 203 -8.01 -23.64 6.05
CA VAL A 203 -8.25 -23.90 4.62
C VAL A 203 -9.54 -23.25 4.09
N ILE A 204 -10.65 -23.31 4.84
CA ILE A 204 -11.92 -22.71 4.42
C ILE A 204 -11.84 -21.18 4.35
N LYS A 205 -11.14 -20.57 5.30
CA LYS A 205 -10.88 -19.11 5.31
C LYS A 205 -9.98 -18.73 4.15
N VAL A 206 -8.91 -19.48 3.90
CA VAL A 206 -7.97 -19.24 2.79
C VAL A 206 -8.68 -19.35 1.43
N LEU A 207 -9.52 -20.37 1.23
CA LEU A 207 -10.33 -20.53 0.01
C LEU A 207 -11.23 -19.31 -0.24
N ARG A 208 -11.96 -18.84 0.78
CA ARG A 208 -12.83 -17.66 0.65
C ARG A 208 -12.09 -16.37 0.30
N TYR A 209 -10.80 -16.28 0.62
CA TYR A 209 -9.99 -15.09 0.38
C TYR A 209 -9.29 -15.11 -0.97
N LEU A 210 -8.79 -16.27 -1.38
CA LEU A 210 -7.85 -16.39 -2.49
C LEU A 210 -8.43 -17.09 -3.73
N THR A 211 -9.68 -17.54 -3.66
CA THR A 211 -10.40 -18.12 -4.81
C THR A 211 -11.67 -17.32 -5.11
N THR A 212 -12.12 -17.38 -6.36
CA THR A 212 -13.34 -16.73 -6.87
C THR A 212 -14.43 -17.74 -7.16
#